data_AF-A0AAP9GW03-F1
#
_entry.id   AF-A0AAP9GW03-F1
#
_cell.length_a   1.000
_cell.length_b   1.000
_cell.length_c   1.000
_cell.angle_alpha   90.00
_cell.angle_beta   90.00
_cell.angle_gamma   90.00
#
_symmetry.space_group_name_H-M   'P 1'
#
loop_
_entity.id
_entity.type
_entity.pdbx_description
1 polymer ?
#
loop_
_entity_poly.entity_id
_entity_poly.type
_entity_poly.pdbx_seq_one_letter_code
_entity_poly.pdbx_strand_id
1 'polypeptide(L)'
;MKKNLLIGVFASLMFSGSLFAADLTGTWQSIDDKTGSPKALIEITKAENGTFTGKIVKVTPRAGYTPKTICVDCPAPYTNKPLVGLEIIKGLQHVDNNNYANGRILDPLAGKMYSLKGRLAANGKRLTLRGYVGISAIGRTQTWIRQQ
;
A
#
# COMPACT_ATOMS: atom_id res chain seq x y z
N MET A 1 -68.35 14.75 -16.93
CA MET A 1 -67.01 15.23 -16.53
C MET A 1 -66.12 14.01 -16.31
N LYS A 2 -65.25 13.67 -17.26
CA LYS A 2 -64.34 12.51 -17.17
C LYS A 2 -63.03 12.96 -16.52
N LYS A 3 -62.72 12.46 -15.32
CA LYS A 3 -61.43 12.69 -14.66
C LYS A 3 -60.43 11.67 -15.20
N ASN A 4 -59.49 12.12 -16.02
CA ASN A 4 -58.36 11.31 -16.46
C ASN A 4 -57.34 11.24 -15.32
N LEU A 5 -57.10 10.03 -14.82
CA LEU A 5 -56.08 9.74 -13.82
C LEU A 5 -54.73 9.59 -14.55
N LEU A 6 -53.89 10.63 -14.50
CA LEU A 6 -52.50 10.57 -14.96
C LEU A 6 -51.64 9.96 -13.84
N ILE A 7 -51.30 8.68 -13.98
CA ILE A 7 -50.32 7.99 -13.13
C ILE A 7 -48.93 8.36 -13.66
N GLY A 8 -48.26 9.30 -13.00
CA GLY A 8 -46.86 9.63 -13.26
C GLY A 8 -45.95 8.59 -12.64
N VAL A 9 -45.34 7.71 -13.45
CA VAL A 9 -44.30 6.78 -13.01
C VAL A 9 -42.98 7.56 -12.94
N PHE A 10 -42.57 7.96 -11.74
CA PHE A 10 -41.26 8.54 -11.48
C PHE A 10 -40.24 7.40 -11.35
N ALA A 11 -39.63 7.00 -12.47
CA ALA A 11 -38.58 5.98 -12.47
C ALA A 11 -37.28 6.56 -11.89
N SER A 12 -37.09 6.37 -10.59
CA SER A 12 -35.82 6.65 -9.89
C SER A 12 -34.72 5.74 -10.44
N LEU A 13 -33.86 6.28 -11.31
CA LEU A 13 -32.59 5.68 -11.70
C LEU A 13 -31.68 5.57 -10.47
N MET A 14 -31.71 4.42 -9.81
CA MET A 14 -30.71 4.03 -8.83
C MET A 14 -29.39 3.82 -9.57
N PHE A 15 -28.53 4.85 -9.58
CA PHE A 15 -27.16 4.73 -10.03
C PHE A 15 -26.39 3.92 -8.98
N SER A 16 -26.45 2.59 -9.10
CA SER A 16 -25.59 1.67 -8.35
C SER A 16 -24.16 1.82 -8.86
N GLY A 17 -23.47 2.87 -8.39
CA GLY A 17 -22.04 3.00 -8.58
C GLY A 17 -21.38 1.85 -7.84
N SER A 18 -20.85 0.87 -8.57
CA SER A 18 -19.96 -0.13 -8.01
C SER A 18 -18.78 0.60 -7.39
N LEU A 19 -18.78 0.74 -6.07
CA LEU A 19 -17.59 1.10 -5.31
C LEU A 19 -16.63 -0.09 -5.48
N PHE A 20 -15.81 -0.05 -6.53
CA PHE A 20 -14.67 -0.94 -6.63
C PHE A 20 -13.87 -0.76 -5.33
N ALA A 21 -13.81 -1.81 -4.52
CA ALA A 21 -12.95 -1.83 -3.36
C ALA A 21 -11.55 -1.44 -3.84
N ALA A 22 -10.97 -0.42 -3.22
CA ALA A 22 -9.67 0.10 -3.61
C ALA A 22 -8.65 -1.05 -3.61
N ASP A 23 -8.05 -1.33 -4.76
CA ASP A 23 -7.07 -2.41 -4.91
C ASP A 23 -5.64 -1.87 -4.86
N LEU A 24 -4.82 -2.48 -4.00
CA LEU A 24 -3.41 -2.16 -3.88
C LEU A 24 -2.54 -2.96 -4.84
N THR A 25 -3.07 -4.01 -5.49
CA THR A 25 -2.26 -4.84 -6.39
C THR A 25 -1.55 -4.02 -7.45
N GLY A 26 -0.31 -4.41 -7.77
CA GLY A 26 0.53 -3.76 -8.77
C GLY A 26 1.86 -3.25 -8.21
N THR A 27 2.59 -2.50 -9.05
CA THR A 27 3.96 -2.06 -8.74
C THR A 27 3.96 -0.63 -8.20
N TRP A 28 4.72 -0.41 -7.12
CA TRP A 28 4.80 0.84 -6.40
C TRP A 28 6.24 1.28 -6.22
N GLN A 29 6.52 2.53 -6.57
CA GLN A 29 7.80 3.16 -6.28
C GLN A 29 7.77 3.81 -4.91
N SER A 30 8.62 3.33 -4.01
CA SER A 30 8.82 3.95 -2.70
C SER A 30 9.68 5.21 -2.83
N ILE A 31 9.27 6.27 -2.13
CA ILE A 31 9.98 7.55 -2.08
C ILE A 31 10.60 7.73 -0.69
N ASP A 32 11.85 8.18 -0.66
CA ASP A 32 12.53 8.57 0.56
C ASP A 32 11.86 9.78 1.19
N ASP A 33 11.40 9.66 2.42
CA ASP A 33 10.75 10.72 3.18
C ASP A 33 11.72 11.83 3.61
N LYS A 34 13.04 11.59 3.57
CA LYS A 34 14.06 12.61 3.88
C LYS A 34 14.58 13.31 2.63
N THR A 35 14.85 12.55 1.56
CA THR A 35 15.50 13.09 0.35
C THR A 35 14.56 13.32 -0.83
N GLY A 36 13.33 12.79 -0.80
CA GLY A 36 12.41 12.79 -1.94
C GLY A 36 12.82 11.88 -3.09
N SER A 37 13.92 11.13 -2.97
CA SER A 37 14.44 10.30 -4.04
C SER A 37 13.77 8.91 -4.07
N PRO A 38 13.58 8.30 -5.26
CA PRO A 38 13.14 6.91 -5.35
C PRO A 38 14.07 5.94 -4.58
N LYS A 39 13.52 4.95 -3.88
CA LYS A 39 14.31 3.90 -3.21
C LYS A 39 14.25 2.54 -3.89
N ALA A 40 13.04 2.10 -4.20
CA ALA A 40 12.78 0.74 -4.66
C ALA A 40 11.43 0.65 -5.35
N LEU A 41 11.26 -0.35 -6.21
CA LEU A 41 9.98 -0.82 -6.69
C LEU A 41 9.53 -2.01 -5.85
N ILE A 42 8.28 -1.98 -5.42
CA ILE A 42 7.62 -3.00 -4.61
C ILE A 42 6.41 -3.49 -5.39
N GLU A 43 6.35 -4.78 -5.65
CA GLU A 43 5.17 -5.45 -6.16
C GLU A 43 4.27 -5.81 -4.98
N ILE A 44 3.03 -5.31 -5.00
CA ILE A 44 1.99 -5.69 -4.03
C ILE A 44 1.06 -6.70 -4.69
N THR A 45 0.81 -7.81 -4.00
CA THR A 45 -0.15 -8.84 -4.41
C THR A 45 -1.20 -9.06 -3.32
N LYS A 46 -2.35 -9.61 -3.72
CA LYS A 46 -3.42 -9.98 -2.79
C LYS A 46 -3.38 -11.50 -2.59
N ALA A 47 -3.23 -11.91 -1.33
CA ALA A 47 -3.29 -13.30 -0.93
C ALA A 47 -4.74 -13.83 -0.93
N GLU A 48 -4.90 -15.15 -0.95
CA GLU A 48 -6.20 -15.83 -0.95
C GLU A 48 -7.09 -15.43 0.23
N ASN A 49 -6.48 -15.16 1.40
CA ASN A 49 -7.17 -14.68 2.60
C ASN A 49 -7.58 -13.19 2.53
N GLY A 50 -7.42 -12.54 1.38
CA GLY A 50 -7.78 -11.15 1.14
C GLY A 50 -6.78 -10.12 1.65
N THR A 51 -5.71 -10.53 2.34
CA THR A 51 -4.64 -9.62 2.79
C THR A 51 -3.67 -9.30 1.68
N PHE A 52 -2.96 -8.18 1.79
CA PHE A 52 -1.93 -7.74 0.85
C PHE A 52 -0.53 -8.06 1.38
N THR A 53 0.31 -8.59 0.49
CA THR A 53 1.75 -8.75 0.71
C THR A 53 2.52 -7.88 -0.26
N GLY A 54 3.78 -7.55 0.07
CA GLY A 54 4.60 -6.68 -0.76
C GLY A 54 6.05 -7.12 -0.81
N LYS A 55 6.57 -7.26 -2.02
CA LYS A 55 7.90 -7.80 -2.33
C LYS A 55 8.73 -6.79 -3.09
N ILE A 56 9.99 -6.59 -2.69
CA ILE A 56 10.91 -5.71 -3.43
C ILE A 56 11.26 -6.38 -4.76
N VAL A 57 11.01 -5.71 -5.88
CA VAL A 57 11.36 -6.21 -7.22
C VAL A 57 12.53 -5.47 -7.85
N LYS A 58 12.84 -4.26 -7.37
CA LYS A 58 14.00 -3.48 -7.81
C LYS A 58 14.46 -2.54 -6.71
N VAL A 59 15.78 -2.40 -6.54
CA VAL A 59 16.38 -1.33 -5.73
C VAL A 59 16.89 -0.25 -6.69
N THR A 60 16.57 1.02 -6.42
CA THR A 60 16.95 2.15 -7.27
C THR A 60 18.27 2.75 -6.77
N PRO A 61 19.34 2.75 -7.58
CA PRO A 61 20.58 3.45 -7.25
C PRO A 61 20.34 4.94 -7.04
N ARG A 62 21.14 5.55 -6.15
CA ARG A 62 21.11 7.01 -5.93
C ARG A 62 22.53 7.54 -6.05
N ALA A 63 22.65 8.78 -6.53
CA ALA A 63 23.94 9.46 -6.56
C ALA A 63 24.54 9.51 -5.15
N GLY A 64 25.81 9.13 -5.00
CA GLY A 64 26.52 9.13 -3.72
C GLY A 64 26.09 8.04 -2.72
N TYR A 65 25.26 7.08 -3.12
CA TYR A 65 24.86 5.97 -2.26
C TYR A 65 24.94 4.63 -2.99
N THR A 66 25.80 3.74 -2.50
CA THR A 66 25.86 2.35 -2.93
C THR A 66 24.72 1.57 -2.26
N PRO A 67 23.73 1.07 -3.02
CA PRO A 67 22.63 0.33 -2.43
C PRO A 67 23.10 -0.96 -1.78
N LYS A 68 22.60 -1.24 -0.57
CA LYS A 68 22.74 -2.56 0.04
C LYS A 68 22.04 -3.60 -0.83
N THR A 69 22.62 -4.79 -0.91
CA THR A 69 22.09 -5.92 -1.70
C THR A 69 21.40 -6.97 -0.84
N ILE A 70 21.68 -6.97 0.47
CA ILE A 70 21.10 -7.86 1.48
C ILE A 70 20.44 -7.06 2.59
N CYS A 71 19.52 -7.72 3.30
CA CYS A 71 18.87 -7.21 4.49
C CYS A 71 19.91 -7.02 5.62
N VAL A 72 19.93 -5.82 6.24
CA VAL A 72 20.88 -5.44 7.29
C VAL A 72 20.24 -5.66 8.66
N ASP A 73 20.92 -6.41 9.53
CA ASP A 73 20.50 -6.71 10.91
C ASP A 73 19.07 -7.28 11.03
N CYS A 74 18.59 -7.93 9.98
CA CYS A 74 17.23 -8.43 9.92
C CYS A 74 17.06 -9.70 10.76
N PRO A 75 15.99 -9.79 11.57
CA PRO A 75 15.71 -10.98 12.37
C PRO A 75 15.35 -12.17 11.46
N ALA A 76 15.44 -13.37 12.01
CA ALA A 76 14.90 -14.54 11.33
C ALA A 76 13.40 -14.34 11.00
N PRO A 77 12.91 -14.77 9.83
CA PRO A 77 13.60 -15.54 8.78
C PRO A 77 14.30 -14.69 7.70
N TYR A 78 14.47 -13.39 7.92
CA TYR A 78 14.97 -12.42 6.93
C TYR A 78 16.47 -12.19 6.96
N THR A 79 17.19 -12.82 7.89
CA THR A 79 18.64 -12.69 8.08
C THR A 79 19.40 -12.96 6.77
N ASN A 80 20.24 -12.00 6.37
CA ASN A 80 21.08 -12.04 5.16
C ASN A 80 20.33 -12.36 3.85
N LYS A 81 19.01 -12.20 3.81
CA LYS A 81 18.24 -12.41 2.57
C LYS A 81 18.55 -11.28 1.56
N PRO A 82 18.64 -11.59 0.26
CA PRO A 82 18.72 -10.56 -0.78
C PRO A 82 17.56 -9.58 -0.67
N LEU A 83 17.81 -8.29 -0.93
CA LEU A 83 16.74 -7.28 -0.93
C LEU A 83 15.74 -7.55 -2.05
N VAL A 84 16.22 -7.80 -3.27
CA VAL A 84 15.35 -8.17 -4.39
C VAL A 84 14.77 -9.56 -4.12
N GLY A 85 13.44 -9.66 -4.20
CA GLY A 85 12.68 -10.86 -3.83
C GLY A 85 12.25 -10.90 -2.36
N LEU A 86 12.71 -9.96 -1.52
CA LEU A 86 12.33 -9.93 -0.11
C LEU A 86 10.89 -9.44 0.07
N GLU A 87 10.06 -10.26 0.70
CA GLU A 87 8.73 -9.85 1.15
C GLU A 87 8.85 -8.98 2.41
N ILE A 88 8.58 -7.69 2.24
CA ILE A 88 8.68 -6.68 3.30
C ILE A 88 7.33 -6.26 3.85
N ILE A 89 6.21 -6.43 3.13
CA ILE A 89 4.86 -6.16 3.64
C ILE A 89 4.13 -7.48 3.84
N LYS A 90 3.45 -7.62 4.99
CA LYS A 90 2.61 -8.78 5.31
C LYS A 90 1.30 -8.35 5.96
N GLY A 91 0.21 -9.00 5.58
CA GLY A 91 -1.06 -8.98 6.32
C GLY A 91 -1.82 -7.65 6.27
N LEU A 92 -1.44 -6.73 5.39
CA LEU A 92 -2.13 -5.44 5.26
C LEU A 92 -3.55 -5.70 4.74
N GLN A 93 -4.56 -5.13 5.40
CA GLN A 93 -5.97 -5.41 5.12
C GLN A 93 -6.70 -4.14 4.74
N HIS A 94 -7.63 -4.23 3.79
CA HIS A 94 -8.60 -3.16 3.57
C HIS A 94 -9.53 -3.07 4.78
N VAL A 95 -9.82 -1.84 5.23
CA VAL A 95 -10.67 -1.59 6.41
C VAL A 95 -11.94 -0.87 6.01
N ASP A 96 -11.80 0.30 5.38
CA ASP A 96 -12.91 1.09 4.87
C ASP A 96 -12.41 1.98 3.74
N ASN A 97 -13.29 2.36 2.81
CA ASN A 97 -12.98 3.34 1.76
C ASN A 97 -11.64 3.06 1.05
N ASN A 98 -10.66 3.93 1.27
CA ASN A 98 -9.30 3.81 0.74
C ASN A 98 -8.27 3.55 1.85
N ASN A 99 -8.69 3.12 3.04
CA ASN A 99 -7.86 2.90 4.22
C ASN A 99 -7.53 1.42 4.39
N TYR A 100 -6.30 1.17 4.84
CA TYR A 100 -5.76 -0.16 5.09
C TYR A 100 -5.03 -0.20 6.44
N ALA A 101 -5.11 -1.30 7.16
CA ALA A 101 -4.49 -1.45 8.48
C ALA A 101 -4.06 -2.90 8.75
N ASN A 102 -3.65 -3.17 9.99
CA ASN A 102 -3.26 -4.50 10.49
C ASN A 102 -2.07 -5.15 9.78
N GLY A 103 -1.37 -4.40 8.93
CA GLY A 103 -0.19 -4.87 8.24
C GLY A 103 1.05 -4.79 9.12
N ARG A 104 2.11 -5.45 8.67
CA ARG A 104 3.48 -5.24 9.15
C ARG A 104 4.39 -4.91 7.99
N ILE A 105 5.41 -4.09 8.25
CA ILE A 105 6.47 -3.77 7.30
C ILE A 105 7.85 -4.00 7.90
N LEU A 106 8.74 -4.66 7.16
CA LEU A 106 10.17 -4.74 7.44
C LEU A 106 10.87 -3.53 6.81
N ASP A 107 11.64 -2.77 7.60
CA ASP A 107 12.68 -1.88 7.07
C ASP A 107 13.97 -2.69 6.92
N PRO A 108 14.35 -3.10 5.70
CA PRO A 108 15.48 -4.00 5.50
C PRO A 108 16.83 -3.30 5.65
N LEU A 109 16.85 -1.97 5.79
CA LEU A 109 18.08 -1.22 6.06
C LEU A 109 18.29 -0.97 7.56
N ALA A 110 17.24 -1.12 8.37
CA ALA A 110 17.30 -0.97 9.83
C ALA A 110 17.10 -2.28 10.60
N GLY A 111 16.75 -3.38 9.91
CA GLY A 111 16.48 -4.67 10.52
C GLY A 111 15.22 -4.72 11.38
N LYS A 112 14.32 -3.74 11.26
CA LYS A 112 13.19 -3.55 12.19
C LYS A 112 11.84 -3.79 11.54
N MET A 113 10.97 -4.47 12.28
CA MET A 113 9.57 -4.67 11.94
C MET A 113 8.70 -3.58 12.57
N TYR A 114 7.77 -3.05 11.80
CA TYR A 114 6.82 -2.03 12.23
C TYR A 114 5.39 -2.46 11.92
N SER A 115 4.44 -1.98 12.73
CA SER A 115 3.03 -2.00 12.36
C SER A 115 2.81 -1.06 11.17
N LEU A 116 1.96 -1.45 10.23
CA LEU A 116 1.72 -0.75 8.97
C LEU A 116 0.24 -0.42 8.83
N LYS A 117 -0.04 0.85 8.51
CA LYS A 117 -1.33 1.27 7.94
C LYS A 117 -1.10 2.10 6.69
N GLY A 118 -2.11 2.13 5.82
CA GLY A 118 -2.03 2.78 4.52
C GLY A 118 -3.30 3.52 4.15
N ARG A 119 -3.16 4.51 3.27
CA ARG A 119 -4.29 5.17 2.60
C ARG A 119 -4.00 5.34 1.12
N LEU A 120 -4.83 4.75 0.28
CA LEU A 120 -4.81 4.96 -1.16
C LEU A 120 -5.48 6.30 -1.49
N ALA A 121 -4.90 7.06 -2.42
CA ALA A 121 -5.56 8.24 -2.96
C ALA A 121 -6.73 7.83 -3.85
N ALA A 122 -7.78 8.64 -3.93
CA ALA A 122 -8.97 8.32 -4.74
C ALA A 122 -8.67 8.08 -6.23
N ASN A 123 -7.60 8.68 -6.76
CA ASN A 123 -7.14 8.45 -8.12
C ASN A 123 -6.33 7.16 -8.32
N GLY A 124 -6.12 6.38 -7.25
CA GLY A 124 -5.36 5.13 -7.26
C GLY A 124 -3.85 5.29 -7.43
N LYS A 125 -3.32 6.48 -7.67
CA LYS A 125 -1.90 6.69 -8.10
C LYS A 125 -0.92 6.89 -6.95
N ARG A 126 -1.42 7.23 -5.75
CA ARG A 126 -0.59 7.54 -4.58
C ARG A 126 -1.03 6.72 -3.38
N LEU A 127 -0.09 6.04 -2.74
CA LEU A 127 -0.30 5.28 -1.53
C LEU A 127 0.51 5.92 -0.40
N THR A 128 -0.17 6.39 0.65
CA THR A 128 0.50 6.91 1.85
C THR A 128 0.59 5.78 2.86
N LEU A 129 1.79 5.39 3.26
CA LEU A 129 2.04 4.34 4.25
C LEU A 129 2.61 4.92 5.53
N ARG A 130 2.19 4.41 6.68
CA ARG A 130 2.75 4.76 7.98
C ARG A 130 3.21 3.51 8.71
N GLY A 131 4.51 3.43 8.95
CA GLY A 131 5.15 2.44 9.81
C GLY A 131 5.31 3.00 11.22
N TYR A 132 4.93 2.26 12.25
CA TYR A 132 4.96 2.72 13.65
C TYR A 132 5.26 1.60 14.65
N VAL A 133 5.67 1.98 15.87
CA VAL A 133 5.94 1.06 16.99
C VAL A 133 4.91 1.30 18.08
N GLY A 134 4.16 0.25 18.48
CA GLY A 134 3.09 0.38 19.47
C GLY A 134 1.94 1.24 18.97
N ILE A 135 1.91 2.53 19.36
CA ILE A 135 0.88 3.49 18.93
C ILE A 135 1.27 4.22 17.65
N SER A 136 0.28 4.56 16.81
CA SER A 136 0.57 5.17 15.51
C SER A 136 1.13 6.59 15.56
N ALA A 137 1.13 7.25 16.72
CA ALA A 137 1.77 8.56 16.91
C ALA A 137 3.30 8.49 16.73
N ILE A 138 3.93 7.36 17.09
CA ILE A 138 5.38 7.18 17.06
C ILE A 138 5.77 6.34 15.84
N GLY A 139 6.14 7.01 14.75
CA GLY A 139 6.44 6.34 13.50
C GLY A 139 6.85 7.28 12.37
N ARG A 140 6.96 6.72 11.17
CA ARG A 140 7.31 7.44 9.94
C ARG A 140 6.25 7.24 8.88
N THR A 141 6.05 8.25 8.05
CA THR A 141 5.13 8.21 6.93
C THR A 141 5.91 8.33 5.62
N GLN A 142 5.60 7.47 4.67
CA GLN A 142 6.17 7.49 3.33
C GLN A 142 5.06 7.56 2.29
N THR A 143 5.41 8.16 1.15
CA THR A 143 4.54 8.22 -0.04
C THR A 143 5.10 7.29 -1.10
N TRP A 144 4.25 6.43 -1.64
CA TRP A 144 4.58 5.54 -2.73
C TRP A 144 3.76 5.93 -3.97
N ILE A 145 4.37 5.82 -5.14
CA ILE A 145 3.79 6.22 -6.43
C ILE A 145 3.58 4.98 -7.29
N ARG A 146 2.35 4.76 -7.75
CA ARG A 146 2.02 3.61 -8.61
C ARG A 146 2.81 3.72 -9.92
N GLN A 147 3.45 2.63 -10.31
CA GLN A 147 4.07 2.48 -11.63
C GLN A 147 3.05 1.79 -12.53
N GLN A 148 2.76 2.40 -13.69
CA GLN A 148 1.88 1.86 -14.71
C GLN A 148 2.58 0.79 -15.54
#